data_AF-A0AAQ3UK27-F1
#
_entry.id   AF-A0AAQ3UK27-F1
#
_cell.length_a   1.000
_cell.length_b   1.000
_cell.length_c   1.000
_cell.angle_alpha   90.00
_cell.angle_beta   90.00
_cell.angle_gamma   90.00
#
_symmetry.space_group_name_H-M   'P 1'
#
loop_
_entity.id
_entity.type
_entity.pdbx_description
1 polymer ?
#
loop_
_entity_poly.entity_id
_entity_poly.type
_entity_poly.pdbx_seq_one_letter_code
_entity_poly.pdbx_strand_id
1 'polypeptide(L)'
;MSFFDVPKGVIQKLDYFRSRFFWQGDEHKKKYRLAKWSILSQPKDQGSLGIHELGTKNIALLSKWLYKLLTSEGTWQQLIRNKYLGSTPLSQVEWRHFWSGLLKAKQDFLRFGSFKVKDGSQVRFWEDIWLGSTPLRAQYPYLYNIARPKNITIAEVLSSSPPNLSWRRDLVGVLLTKDNLTKRNWQGNKSCAFCHNDETIEHIFFECRFARTVWDFFQCASNLTKPNNAPHMFGSWLQGLPSTWQRIVLLGAAALCWSIWLCRNDLVFEKKNGCSPLQVIFAAVHWVRSWAILQRADSQDMAMEASRLLAQVATDIFSWDTWVAV
;
A
#
# COMPACT_ATOMS: atom_id res chain seq x y z
N MET A 1 -31.68 -27.07 -2.95
CA MET A 1 -31.24 -26.64 -4.30
C MET A 1 -30.33 -25.40 -4.34
N SER A 2 -30.02 -24.72 -3.22
CA SER A 2 -29.18 -23.50 -3.23
C SER A 2 -27.66 -23.74 -3.14
N PHE A 3 -27.22 -25.00 -3.11
CA PHE A 3 -25.81 -25.38 -2.92
C PHE A 3 -25.07 -25.66 -4.23
N PHE A 4 -25.77 -25.64 -5.37
CA PHE A 4 -25.20 -25.95 -6.68
C PHE A 4 -25.23 -24.72 -7.59
N ASP A 5 -24.18 -24.59 -8.40
CA ASP A 5 -24.10 -23.63 -9.49
C ASP A 5 -25.06 -24.07 -10.60
N VAL A 6 -25.98 -23.19 -10.99
CA VAL A 6 -27.01 -23.50 -11.97
C VAL A 6 -26.43 -23.26 -13.37
N PRO A 7 -26.44 -24.26 -14.27
CA PRO A 7 -25.92 -24.09 -15.62
C PRO A 7 -26.61 -22.94 -16.36
N LYS A 8 -25.84 -22.15 -17.11
CA LYS A 8 -26.35 -20.99 -17.87
C LYS A 8 -27.54 -21.33 -18.76
N GLY A 9 -27.55 -22.51 -19.41
CA GLY A 9 -28.68 -22.95 -20.24
C GLY A 9 -29.97 -23.16 -19.45
N VAL A 10 -29.88 -23.64 -18.21
CA VAL A 10 -31.05 -23.78 -17.32
C VAL A 10 -31.57 -22.41 -16.90
N ILE A 11 -30.66 -21.48 -16.57
CA ILE A 11 -31.03 -20.08 -16.28
C ILE A 11 -31.76 -19.45 -17.46
N GLN A 12 -31.21 -19.60 -18.67
CA GLN A 12 -31.84 -19.09 -19.90
C GLN A 12 -33.22 -19.71 -20.15
N LYS A 13 -33.39 -21.01 -19.91
CA LYS A 13 -34.67 -21.69 -20.04
C LYS A 13 -35.69 -21.20 -19.00
N LEU A 14 -35.26 -20.95 -17.76
CA LEU A 14 -36.12 -20.37 -16.72
C LEU A 14 -36.51 -18.94 -17.06
N ASP A 15 -35.55 -18.11 -17.49
CA ASP A 15 -35.81 -16.73 -17.92
C ASP A 15 -36.72 -16.67 -19.14
N TYR A 16 -36.62 -17.65 -20.05
CA TYR A 16 -37.56 -17.80 -21.15
C TYR A 16 -39.00 -17.92 -20.62
N PHE A 17 -39.27 -18.84 -19.69
CA PHE A 17 -40.61 -19.00 -19.11
C PHE A 17 -41.05 -17.77 -18.29
N ARG A 18 -40.16 -17.18 -17.49
CA ARG A 18 -40.44 -15.96 -16.71
C ARG A 18 -40.77 -14.77 -17.61
N SER A 19 -40.09 -14.63 -18.74
CA SER A 19 -40.34 -13.54 -19.70
C SER A 19 -41.69 -13.68 -20.40
N ARG A 20 -42.20 -14.90 -20.58
CA ARG A 20 -43.50 -15.15 -21.19
C ARG A 20 -44.64 -14.66 -20.32
N PHE A 21 -44.52 -14.69 -18.99
CA PHE A 21 -45.52 -14.10 -18.11
C PHE A 21 -45.84 -12.63 -18.46
N PHE A 22 -44.82 -11.86 -18.86
CA PHE A 22 -44.98 -10.44 -19.20
C PHE A 22 -45.38 -10.20 -20.66
N TRP A 23 -44.96 -11.08 -21.57
CA TRP A 23 -45.06 -10.85 -23.02
C TRP A 23 -45.94 -11.85 -23.77
N GLN A 24 -46.58 -12.79 -23.08
CA GLN A 24 -47.55 -13.70 -23.67
C GLN A 24 -48.96 -13.11 -23.52
N GLY A 25 -49.69 -13.01 -24.62
CA GLY A 25 -51.12 -12.70 -24.61
C GLY A 25 -51.96 -13.96 -24.39
N ASP A 26 -53.27 -13.78 -24.26
CA ASP A 26 -54.22 -14.89 -24.28
C ASP A 26 -54.42 -15.39 -25.72
N GLU A 27 -54.68 -16.69 -25.88
CA GLU A 27 -54.71 -17.42 -27.15
C GLU A 27 -53.41 -17.33 -27.98
N HIS A 28 -53.39 -17.93 -29.18
CA HIS A 28 -52.22 -18.05 -30.07
C HIS A 28 -51.60 -16.70 -30.56
N LYS A 29 -51.96 -15.56 -29.98
CA LYS A 29 -51.45 -14.22 -30.33
C LYS A 29 -50.16 -13.89 -29.57
N LYS A 30 -49.04 -13.80 -30.31
CA LYS A 30 -47.76 -13.31 -29.78
C LYS A 30 -47.78 -11.78 -29.64
N LYS A 31 -47.45 -11.23 -28.46
CA LYS A 31 -47.24 -9.79 -28.27
C LYS A 31 -45.76 -9.43 -28.46
N TYR A 32 -45.49 -8.20 -28.89
CA TYR A 32 -44.14 -7.66 -29.04
C TYR A 32 -43.44 -7.50 -27.68
N ARG A 33 -42.14 -7.81 -27.63
CA ARG A 33 -41.29 -7.52 -26.46
C ARG A 33 -40.91 -6.05 -26.49
N LEU A 34 -41.51 -5.24 -25.63
CA LEU A 34 -41.27 -3.79 -25.58
C LEU A 34 -39.95 -3.43 -24.91
N ALA A 35 -39.37 -4.33 -24.09
CA ALA A 35 -38.11 -4.11 -23.40
C ALA A 35 -37.29 -5.40 -23.29
N LYS A 36 -35.95 -5.26 -23.26
CA LYS A 36 -35.03 -6.39 -23.06
C LYS A 36 -35.17 -6.93 -21.63
N TRP A 37 -35.12 -8.26 -21.48
CA TRP A 37 -35.21 -8.93 -20.17
C TRP A 37 -34.15 -8.44 -19.18
N SER A 38 -32.92 -8.20 -19.65
CA SER A 38 -31.82 -7.67 -18.85
C SER A 38 -32.06 -6.27 -18.28
N ILE A 39 -32.93 -5.48 -18.93
CA ILE A 39 -33.34 -4.16 -18.45
C ILE A 39 -34.37 -4.35 -17.36
N LEU A 40 -35.37 -5.21 -17.56
CA LEU A 40 -36.44 -5.53 -16.59
C LEU A 40 -35.92 -6.21 -15.31
N SER A 41 -34.76 -6.86 -15.40
CA SER A 41 -34.11 -7.53 -14.28
C SER A 41 -33.18 -6.65 -13.45
N GLN A 42 -33.14 -5.34 -13.72
CA GLN A 42 -32.40 -4.39 -12.90
C GLN A 42 -33.16 -4.05 -11.61
N PRO A 43 -32.46 -3.52 -10.59
CA PRO A 43 -33.08 -2.97 -9.39
C PRO A 43 -34.12 -1.87 -9.68
N LYS A 44 -35.12 -1.73 -8.80
CA LYS A 44 -36.23 -0.76 -8.99
C LYS A 44 -35.78 0.70 -8.92
N ASP A 45 -34.78 0.97 -8.10
CA ASP A 45 -34.07 2.25 -7.97
C ASP A 45 -33.37 2.68 -9.28
N GLN A 46 -33.11 1.74 -10.19
CA GLN A 46 -32.62 2.02 -11.54
C GLN A 46 -33.75 2.14 -12.58
N GLY A 47 -35.00 2.35 -12.14
CA GLY A 47 -36.16 2.54 -13.02
C GLY A 47 -36.70 1.27 -13.66
N SER A 48 -36.41 0.11 -13.09
CA SER A 48 -36.80 -1.21 -13.61
C SER A 48 -37.87 -1.92 -12.77
N LEU A 49 -38.30 -3.12 -13.19
CA LEU A 49 -39.33 -3.92 -12.52
C LEU A 49 -38.83 -4.66 -11.26
N GLY A 50 -37.51 -4.69 -11.00
CA GLY A 50 -36.95 -5.38 -9.84
C GLY A 50 -37.00 -6.90 -9.95
N ILE A 51 -37.00 -7.44 -11.17
CA ILE A 51 -37.00 -8.89 -11.38
C ILE A 51 -35.60 -9.40 -11.06
N HIS A 52 -35.48 -10.30 -10.08
CA HIS A 52 -34.16 -10.81 -9.70
C HIS A 52 -33.49 -11.55 -10.87
N GLU A 53 -32.26 -11.13 -11.19
CA GLU A 53 -31.38 -11.83 -12.11
C GLU A 53 -30.92 -13.15 -11.45
N LEU A 54 -31.16 -14.27 -12.13
CA LEU A 54 -31.02 -15.60 -11.51
C LEU A 54 -29.55 -15.98 -11.28
N GLY A 55 -28.63 -15.53 -12.13
CA GLY A 55 -27.20 -15.77 -11.95
C GLY A 55 -26.68 -15.13 -10.67
N THR A 56 -26.94 -13.84 -10.49
CA THR A 56 -26.60 -13.07 -9.28
C THR A 56 -27.27 -13.66 -8.05
N LYS A 57 -28.55 -14.04 -8.15
CA LYS A 57 -29.25 -14.72 -7.06
C LYS A 57 -28.61 -16.07 -6.71
N ASN A 58 -28.16 -16.84 -7.70
CA ASN A 58 -27.47 -18.11 -7.48
C ASN A 58 -26.11 -17.91 -6.80
N ILE A 59 -25.30 -16.94 -7.27
CA ILE A 59 -24.04 -16.56 -6.62
C ILE A 59 -24.29 -16.13 -5.17
N ALA A 60 -25.28 -15.27 -4.91
CA ALA A 60 -25.63 -14.86 -3.55
C ALA A 60 -26.03 -16.03 -2.64
N LEU A 61 -26.77 -17.01 -3.18
CA LEU A 61 -27.15 -18.22 -2.45
C LEU A 61 -25.94 -19.13 -2.15
N LEU A 62 -25.00 -19.25 -3.09
CA LEU A 62 -23.73 -19.96 -2.86
C LEU A 62 -22.88 -19.25 -1.81
N SER A 63 -22.77 -17.92 -1.90
CA SER A 63 -22.10 -17.07 -0.92
C SER A 63 -22.68 -17.22 0.49
N LYS A 64 -24.00 -17.38 0.63
CA LYS A 64 -24.64 -17.69 1.92
C LYS A 64 -24.12 -18.99 2.54
N TRP A 65 -23.85 -20.01 1.74
CA TRP A 65 -23.28 -21.26 2.22
C TRP A 65 -21.82 -21.12 2.61
N LEU A 66 -21.02 -20.35 1.85
CA LEU A 66 -19.65 -19.99 2.24
C LEU A 66 -19.63 -19.23 3.56
N TYR A 67 -20.53 -18.26 3.73
CA TYR A 67 -20.68 -17.52 4.99
C TYR A 67 -21.00 -18.45 6.15
N LYS A 68 -21.99 -19.33 6.00
CA LYS A 68 -22.34 -20.32 7.03
C LYS A 68 -21.18 -21.27 7.35
N LEU A 69 -20.40 -21.67 6.35
CA LEU A 69 -19.23 -22.53 6.54
C LEU A 69 -18.15 -21.85 7.39
N LEU A 70 -17.98 -20.54 7.26
CA LEU A 70 -16.98 -19.77 7.99
C LEU A 70 -17.44 -19.30 9.38
N THR A 71 -18.74 -19.04 9.56
CA THR A 71 -19.26 -18.41 10.79
C THR A 71 -20.00 -19.36 11.72
N SER A 72 -20.55 -20.45 11.19
CA SER A 72 -21.39 -21.37 11.96
C SER A 72 -20.68 -22.70 12.20
N GLU A 73 -20.97 -23.33 13.35
CA GLU A 73 -20.54 -24.68 13.68
C GLU A 73 -21.67 -25.70 13.48
N GLY A 74 -21.31 -26.93 13.14
CA GLY A 74 -22.28 -28.01 12.92
C GLY A 74 -21.68 -29.20 12.17
N THR A 75 -22.43 -30.30 12.14
CA THR A 75 -21.96 -31.59 11.60
C THR A 75 -21.53 -31.50 10.14
N TRP A 76 -22.30 -30.81 9.29
CA TRP A 76 -21.94 -30.68 7.88
C TRP A 76 -20.72 -29.77 7.69
N GLN A 77 -20.55 -28.71 8.49
CA GLN A 77 -19.36 -27.85 8.43
C GLN A 77 -18.11 -28.65 8.82
N GLN A 78 -18.19 -29.46 9.88
CA GLN A 78 -17.08 -30.33 10.30
C GLN A 78 -16.73 -31.35 9.21
N LEU A 79 -17.72 -32.04 8.64
CA LEU A 79 -17.50 -32.99 7.54
C LEU A 79 -16.83 -32.32 6.34
N ILE A 80 -17.29 -31.13 5.96
CA ILE A 80 -16.71 -30.38 4.86
C ILE A 80 -15.30 -29.90 5.18
N ARG A 81 -15.07 -29.32 6.36
CA ARG A 81 -13.76 -28.83 6.76
C ARG A 81 -12.75 -29.96 6.78
N ASN A 82 -13.09 -31.10 7.39
CA ASN A 82 -12.21 -32.25 7.48
C ASN A 82 -11.91 -32.87 6.10
N LYS A 83 -12.90 -32.94 5.21
CA LYS A 83 -12.73 -33.54 3.88
C LYS A 83 -12.02 -32.64 2.87
N TYR A 84 -12.22 -31.32 2.95
CA TYR A 84 -11.82 -30.40 1.87
C TYR A 84 -10.91 -29.24 2.29
N LEU A 85 -10.96 -28.77 3.54
CA LEU A 85 -10.19 -27.60 4.01
C LEU A 85 -8.97 -28.00 4.83
N GLY A 86 -9.10 -28.98 5.74
CA GLY A 86 -8.09 -29.27 6.74
C GLY A 86 -7.72 -28.02 7.53
N SER A 87 -6.43 -27.71 7.59
CA SER A 87 -5.87 -26.48 8.16
C SER A 87 -5.72 -25.33 7.15
N THR A 88 -6.13 -25.53 5.90
CA THR A 88 -5.95 -24.53 4.85
C THR A 88 -7.08 -23.49 4.89
N PRO A 89 -6.76 -22.18 4.83
CA PRO A 89 -7.77 -21.14 4.68
C PRO A 89 -8.65 -21.37 3.44
N LEU A 90 -9.95 -21.14 3.57
CA LEU A 90 -10.92 -21.28 2.46
C LEU A 90 -10.47 -20.52 1.20
N SER A 91 -9.85 -19.37 1.40
CA SER A 91 -9.35 -18.49 0.35
C SER A 91 -8.30 -19.15 -0.54
N GLN A 92 -7.50 -20.09 -0.03
CA GLN A 92 -6.46 -20.81 -0.78
C GLN A 92 -6.95 -22.09 -1.46
N VAL A 93 -8.12 -22.62 -1.10
CA VAL A 93 -8.60 -23.89 -1.66
C VAL A 93 -8.89 -23.77 -3.16
N GLU A 94 -8.29 -24.65 -3.95
CA GLU A 94 -8.48 -24.73 -5.40
C GLU A 94 -9.55 -25.74 -5.83
N TRP A 95 -9.86 -25.72 -7.13
CA TRP A 95 -11.03 -26.33 -7.76
C TRP A 95 -11.17 -27.84 -7.46
N ARG A 96 -12.35 -28.26 -7.01
CA ARG A 96 -12.72 -29.68 -6.83
C ARG A 96 -14.13 -29.91 -7.35
N HIS A 97 -14.37 -31.04 -8.04
CA HIS A 97 -15.61 -31.30 -8.80
C HIS A 97 -16.91 -31.00 -8.02
N PHE A 98 -17.04 -31.48 -6.77
CA PHE A 98 -18.22 -31.24 -5.93
C PHE A 98 -18.35 -29.77 -5.44
N TRP A 99 -17.22 -29.09 -5.24
CA TRP A 99 -17.14 -27.72 -4.70
C TRP A 99 -17.03 -26.64 -5.77
N SER A 100 -17.00 -27.02 -7.04
CA SER A 100 -16.73 -26.14 -8.17
C SER A 100 -17.64 -24.90 -8.19
N GLY A 101 -18.93 -25.06 -7.91
CA GLY A 101 -19.89 -23.96 -7.84
C GLY A 101 -19.62 -22.99 -6.68
N LEU A 102 -19.38 -23.51 -5.48
CA LEU A 102 -19.02 -22.70 -4.31
C LEU A 102 -17.70 -21.97 -4.51
N LEU A 103 -16.72 -22.62 -5.13
CA LEU A 103 -15.41 -22.03 -5.40
C LEU A 103 -15.46 -20.95 -6.49
N LYS A 104 -16.41 -21.01 -7.44
CA LYS A 104 -16.68 -19.89 -8.36
C LYS A 104 -17.19 -18.67 -7.62
N ALA A 105 -18.14 -18.84 -6.69
CA ALA A 105 -18.66 -17.75 -5.88
C ALA A 105 -17.66 -17.24 -4.83
N LYS A 106 -16.60 -18.00 -4.51
CA LYS A 106 -15.60 -17.67 -3.49
C LYS A 106 -14.94 -16.31 -3.72
N GLN A 107 -14.53 -16.01 -4.95
CA GLN A 107 -13.82 -14.76 -5.24
C GLN A 107 -14.72 -13.54 -5.00
N ASP A 108 -15.95 -13.58 -5.51
CA ASP A 108 -16.94 -12.52 -5.28
C ASP A 108 -17.28 -12.39 -3.79
N PHE A 109 -17.51 -13.53 -3.11
CA PHE A 109 -17.79 -13.55 -1.68
C PHE A 109 -16.68 -12.89 -0.85
N LEU A 110 -15.42 -13.26 -1.08
CA LEU A 110 -14.28 -12.71 -0.34
C LEU A 110 -14.03 -11.24 -0.66
N ARG A 111 -14.38 -10.79 -1.88
CA ARG A 111 -14.24 -9.38 -2.29
C ARG A 111 -15.17 -8.45 -1.50
N PHE A 112 -16.35 -8.93 -1.11
CA PHE A 112 -17.34 -8.14 -0.37
C PHE A 112 -17.30 -8.38 1.15
N GLY A 113 -16.44 -9.29 1.62
CA GLY A 113 -16.32 -9.65 3.03
C GLY A 113 -15.04 -9.13 3.67
N SER A 114 -15.07 -9.00 5.01
CA SER A 114 -13.88 -8.76 5.83
C SER A 114 -13.81 -9.78 6.97
N PHE A 115 -12.60 -10.04 7.44
CA PHE A 115 -12.32 -10.98 8.52
C PHE A 115 -12.01 -10.22 9.80
N LYS A 116 -12.72 -10.59 10.88
CA LYS A 116 -12.30 -10.22 12.23
C LYS A 116 -11.27 -11.24 12.70
N VAL A 117 -10.05 -10.79 12.96
CA VAL A 117 -8.95 -11.66 13.38
C VAL A 117 -9.25 -12.26 14.76
N LYS A 118 -9.12 -13.59 14.86
CA LYS A 118 -9.12 -14.34 16.12
C LYS A 118 -7.71 -14.89 16.37
N ASP A 119 -7.50 -16.18 16.18
CA ASP A 119 -6.18 -16.83 16.20
C ASP A 119 -5.35 -16.52 14.94
N GLY A 120 -6.02 -16.15 13.83
CA GLY A 120 -5.38 -15.77 12.57
C GLY A 120 -4.97 -16.95 11.70
N SER A 121 -5.32 -18.19 12.06
CA SER A 121 -4.93 -19.41 11.33
C SER A 121 -5.64 -19.54 9.98
N GLN A 122 -6.87 -19.03 9.89
CA GLN A 122 -7.72 -19.10 8.70
C GLN A 122 -7.75 -17.81 7.87
N VAL A 123 -6.85 -16.87 8.14
CA VAL A 123 -6.83 -15.54 7.50
C VAL A 123 -5.47 -15.29 6.88
N ARG A 124 -5.43 -15.01 5.57
CA ARG A 124 -4.18 -14.69 4.88
C ARG A 124 -3.74 -13.27 5.17
N PHE A 125 -2.47 -13.11 5.50
CA PHE A 125 -1.91 -11.81 5.88
C PHE A 125 -2.01 -10.77 4.75
N TRP A 126 -1.64 -11.13 3.52
CA TRP A 126 -1.57 -10.16 2.41
C TRP A 126 -2.86 -9.99 1.62
N GLU A 127 -3.62 -11.07 1.47
CA GLU A 127 -4.64 -11.22 0.44
C GLU A 127 -6.07 -11.00 0.94
N ASP A 128 -6.31 -11.24 2.23
CA ASP A 128 -7.65 -11.13 2.82
C ASP A 128 -7.82 -9.75 3.48
N ILE A 129 -9.06 -9.23 3.51
CA ILE A 129 -9.38 -7.95 4.15
C ILE A 129 -9.58 -8.20 5.64
N TRP A 130 -8.54 -7.98 6.44
CA TRP A 130 -8.61 -8.10 7.91
C TRP A 130 -8.20 -6.82 8.63
N LEU A 131 -7.59 -5.87 7.90
CA LEU A 131 -7.18 -4.56 8.39
C LEU A 131 -7.62 -3.47 7.40
N GLY A 132 -8.45 -2.53 7.85
CA GLY A 132 -8.99 -1.46 7.01
C GLY A 132 -10.05 -1.96 6.02
N SER A 133 -10.10 -1.35 4.83
CA SER A 133 -11.14 -1.60 3.81
C SER A 133 -10.65 -2.36 2.58
N THR A 134 -9.34 -2.57 2.44
CA THR A 134 -8.73 -3.24 1.28
C THR A 134 -7.62 -4.20 1.74
N PRO A 135 -7.26 -5.23 0.95
CA PRO A 135 -6.18 -6.14 1.33
C PRO A 135 -4.82 -5.43 1.43
N LEU A 136 -3.92 -5.92 2.31
CA LEU A 136 -2.60 -5.33 2.49
C LEU A 136 -1.76 -5.31 1.21
N ARG A 137 -1.93 -6.29 0.30
CA ARG A 137 -1.26 -6.27 -1.01
C ARG A 137 -1.65 -5.09 -1.90
N ALA A 138 -2.87 -4.59 -1.74
CA ALA A 138 -3.38 -3.45 -2.50
C ALA A 138 -2.93 -2.13 -1.87
N GLN A 139 -2.85 -2.09 -0.53
CA GLN A 139 -2.34 -0.94 0.21
C GLN A 139 -0.81 -0.78 0.06
N TYR A 140 -0.07 -1.89 0.04
CA TYR A 140 1.40 -1.92 0.02
C TYR A 140 1.95 -2.82 -1.11
N PRO A 141 1.70 -2.51 -2.39
CA PRO A 141 2.05 -3.37 -3.52
C PRO A 141 3.56 -3.59 -3.65
N TYR A 142 4.37 -2.59 -3.35
CA TYR A 142 5.83 -2.70 -3.39
C TYR A 142 6.38 -3.69 -2.36
N LEU A 143 5.83 -3.64 -1.14
CA LEU A 143 6.22 -4.53 -0.05
C LEU A 143 5.77 -5.97 -0.34
N TYR A 144 4.53 -6.13 -0.80
CA TYR A 144 4.01 -7.44 -1.23
C TYR A 144 4.84 -8.07 -2.36
N ASN A 145 5.31 -7.27 -3.32
CA ASN A 145 6.13 -7.76 -4.43
C ASN A 145 7.47 -8.35 -3.98
N ILE A 146 8.00 -7.88 -2.86
CA ILE A 146 9.27 -8.36 -2.30
C ILE A 146 9.05 -9.36 -1.17
N ALA A 147 7.83 -9.56 -0.68
CA ALA A 147 7.53 -10.64 0.27
C ALA A 147 7.81 -12.00 -0.36
N ARG A 148 8.53 -12.86 0.36
CA ARG A 148 8.74 -14.26 -0.06
C ARG A 148 7.45 -15.07 0.12
N PRO A 149 6.83 -15.13 1.32
CA PRO A 149 5.60 -15.90 1.50
C PRO A 149 4.36 -15.01 1.26
N LYS A 150 3.72 -15.17 0.09
CA LYS A 150 2.50 -14.41 -0.27
C LYS A 150 1.22 -14.99 0.34
N ASN A 151 1.18 -16.31 0.49
CA ASN A 151 0.03 -17.07 1.02
C ASN A 151 0.15 -17.39 2.51
N ILE A 152 0.93 -16.62 3.28
CA ILE A 152 1.10 -16.82 4.72
C ILE A 152 -0.13 -16.36 5.51
N THR A 153 -0.44 -17.06 6.59
CA THR A 153 -1.53 -16.71 7.51
C THR A 153 -1.08 -15.70 8.56
N ILE A 154 -2.03 -15.03 9.21
CA ILE A 154 -1.72 -14.10 10.31
C ILE A 154 -1.08 -14.85 11.48
N ALA A 155 -1.57 -16.05 11.81
CA ALA A 155 -1.03 -16.87 12.88
C ALA A 155 0.46 -17.19 12.65
N GLU A 156 0.82 -17.57 11.42
CA GLU A 156 2.21 -17.86 11.06
C GLU A 156 3.10 -16.61 11.10
N VAL A 157 2.61 -15.47 10.61
CA VAL A 157 3.35 -14.20 10.67
C VAL A 157 3.62 -13.79 12.12
N LEU A 158 2.65 -13.97 13.01
CA LEU A 158 2.74 -13.58 14.42
C LEU A 158 3.33 -14.68 15.32
N SER A 159 3.77 -15.80 14.75
CA SER A 159 4.40 -16.90 15.51
C SER A 159 5.77 -16.55 16.08
N SER A 160 6.41 -15.49 15.58
CA SER A 160 7.72 -15.01 16.05
C SER A 160 7.74 -13.50 16.28
N SER A 161 8.69 -13.04 17.10
CA SER A 161 9.04 -11.62 17.25
C SER A 161 10.54 -11.46 16.92
N PRO A 162 10.92 -10.75 15.84
CA PRO A 162 10.06 -10.02 14.89
C PRO A 162 9.14 -10.92 14.06
N PRO A 163 8.09 -10.37 13.41
CA PRO A 163 7.14 -11.14 12.61
C PRO A 163 7.84 -12.02 11.56
N ASN A 164 7.33 -13.22 11.34
CA ASN A 164 7.87 -14.22 10.41
C ASN A 164 7.60 -13.83 8.95
N LEU A 165 8.18 -12.72 8.52
CA LEU A 165 8.14 -12.22 7.16
C LEU A 165 9.56 -12.15 6.63
N SER A 166 9.78 -12.83 5.51
CA SER A 166 11.03 -12.77 4.79
C SER A 166 10.85 -12.06 3.46
N TRP A 167 11.91 -11.36 3.06
CA TRP A 167 11.90 -10.47 1.90
C TRP A 167 12.92 -10.95 0.86
N ARG A 168 12.69 -10.64 -0.42
CA ARG A 168 13.63 -10.93 -1.53
C ARG A 168 14.85 -10.01 -1.49
N ARG A 169 14.74 -8.88 -0.81
CA ARG A 169 15.80 -7.90 -0.57
C ARG A 169 15.70 -7.44 0.88
N ASP A 170 16.82 -7.06 1.47
CA ASP A 170 16.80 -6.53 2.83
C ASP A 170 15.93 -5.27 2.90
N LEU A 171 15.19 -5.12 3.99
CA LEU A 171 14.49 -3.87 4.32
C LEU A 171 15.34 -2.93 5.16
N VAL A 172 16.33 -3.48 5.86
CA VAL A 172 17.23 -2.79 6.79
C VAL A 172 18.66 -2.91 6.28
N GLY A 173 19.44 -1.84 6.36
CA GLY A 173 20.82 -1.84 5.86
C GLY A 173 20.94 -1.85 4.33
N VAL A 174 19.92 -1.34 3.64
CA VAL A 174 19.90 -1.20 2.17
C VAL A 174 20.86 -0.11 1.71
N LEU A 175 20.95 0.97 2.47
CA LEU A 175 21.89 2.05 2.20
C LEU A 175 23.32 1.53 2.36
N LEU A 176 24.13 1.73 1.32
CA LEU A 176 25.54 1.32 1.25
C LEU A 176 26.46 2.24 2.06
N THR A 177 26.04 2.55 3.29
CA THR A 177 26.89 3.15 4.31
C THR A 177 28.03 2.20 4.64
N LYS A 178 29.18 2.74 5.05
CA LYS A 178 30.38 1.91 5.26
C LYS A 178 30.17 0.87 6.38
N ASP A 179 29.36 1.16 7.41
CA ASP A 179 28.97 0.14 8.39
C ASP A 179 28.22 -1.05 7.74
N ASN A 180 27.27 -0.79 6.85
CA ASN A 180 26.54 -1.84 6.13
C ASN A 180 27.42 -2.57 5.11
N LEU A 181 28.37 -1.88 4.48
CA LEU A 181 29.37 -2.51 3.62
C LEU A 181 30.25 -3.48 4.42
N THR A 182 30.67 -3.12 5.63
CA THR A 182 31.49 -4.00 6.48
C THR A 182 30.74 -5.27 6.90
N LYS A 183 29.43 -5.16 7.17
CA LYS A 183 28.55 -6.33 7.40
C LYS A 183 28.47 -7.26 6.17
N ARG A 184 28.81 -6.75 4.98
CA ARG A 184 28.89 -7.49 3.71
C ARG A 184 30.32 -7.85 3.30
N ASN A 185 31.24 -7.97 4.28
CA ASN A 185 32.65 -8.34 4.09
C ASN A 185 33.50 -7.34 3.29
N TRP A 186 33.13 -6.06 3.25
CA TRP A 186 34.00 -5.02 2.70
C TRP A 186 35.10 -4.61 3.69
N GLN A 187 36.35 -4.51 3.23
CA GLN A 187 37.54 -4.26 4.09
C GLN A 187 38.07 -2.81 4.05
N GLY A 188 37.30 -1.84 3.56
CA GLY A 188 37.79 -0.46 3.45
C GLY A 188 37.62 0.37 4.73
N ASN A 189 38.07 1.63 4.66
CA ASN A 189 37.97 2.59 5.76
C ASN A 189 36.51 2.93 6.08
N LYS A 190 36.12 2.81 7.36
CA LYS A 190 34.78 3.07 7.89
C LYS A 190 34.47 4.55 8.15
N SER A 191 35.47 5.43 8.12
CA SER A 191 35.28 6.85 8.40
C SER A 191 34.36 7.52 7.37
N CYS A 192 33.59 8.50 7.82
CA CYS A 192 32.70 9.32 7.00
C CYS A 192 33.47 10.05 5.90
N ALA A 193 32.80 10.35 4.79
CA ALA A 193 33.37 11.15 3.70
C ALA A 193 33.48 12.64 4.05
N PHE A 194 32.65 13.11 5.00
CA PHE A 194 32.58 14.52 5.40
C PHE A 194 33.36 14.85 6.68
N CYS A 195 33.64 13.85 7.51
CA CYS A 195 34.35 14.01 8.78
C CYS A 195 35.10 12.72 9.16
N HIS A 196 35.79 12.72 10.30
CA HIS A 196 36.63 11.59 10.71
C HIS A 196 35.93 10.51 11.56
N ASN A 197 34.63 10.64 11.82
CA ASN A 197 33.87 9.66 12.61
C ASN A 197 33.41 8.48 11.75
N ASP A 198 33.02 7.36 12.37
CA ASP A 198 32.49 6.20 11.66
C ASP A 198 31.18 6.49 10.92
N GLU A 199 31.07 5.99 9.69
CA GLU A 199 29.95 6.24 8.80
C GLU A 199 28.81 5.23 9.03
N THR A 200 27.73 5.71 9.65
CA THR A 200 26.45 5.01 9.81
C THR A 200 25.31 5.82 9.19
N ILE A 201 24.11 5.24 9.08
CA ILE A 201 22.91 5.96 8.61
C ILE A 201 22.62 7.16 9.52
N GLU A 202 22.58 6.95 10.84
CA GLU A 202 22.34 8.02 11.82
C GLU A 202 23.43 9.10 11.73
N HIS A 203 24.68 8.68 11.56
CA HIS A 203 25.78 9.60 11.42
C HIS A 203 25.67 10.47 10.16
N ILE A 204 25.50 9.87 8.98
CA ILE A 204 25.46 10.61 7.70
C ILE A 204 24.34 11.63 7.69
N PHE A 205 23.15 11.27 8.17
CA PHE A 205 21.98 12.13 7.99
C PHE A 205 21.71 13.08 9.16
N PHE A 206 22.12 12.76 10.40
CA PHE A 206 21.70 13.55 11.57
C PHE A 206 22.86 13.99 12.48
N GLU A 207 23.89 13.17 12.68
CA GLU A 207 24.95 13.49 13.65
C GLU A 207 26.17 14.18 13.04
N CYS A 208 26.46 13.94 11.76
CA CYS A 208 27.62 14.51 11.09
C CYS A 208 27.57 16.04 11.11
N ARG A 209 28.71 16.68 11.43
CA ARG A 209 28.83 18.16 11.45
C ARG A 209 28.33 18.77 10.15
N PHE A 210 28.67 18.17 9.01
CA PHE A 210 28.23 18.61 7.69
C PHE A 210 26.70 18.55 7.54
N ALA A 211 26.09 17.42 7.90
CA ALA A 211 24.64 17.24 7.84
C ALA A 211 23.91 18.19 8.80
N ARG A 212 24.44 18.40 10.01
CA ARG A 212 23.88 19.36 10.98
C ARG A 212 23.84 20.77 10.41
N THR A 213 24.91 21.21 9.75
CA THR A 213 24.93 22.52 9.07
C THR A 213 23.85 22.59 7.99
N VAL A 214 23.70 21.57 7.15
CA VAL A 214 22.63 21.52 6.14
C VAL A 214 21.24 21.60 6.77
N TRP A 215 21.02 20.90 7.89
CA TRP A 215 19.77 20.96 8.65
C TRP A 215 19.53 22.32 9.33
N ASP A 216 20.57 23.07 9.67
CA ASP A 216 20.43 24.40 10.25
C ASP A 216 19.79 25.37 9.24
N PHE A 217 20.17 25.31 7.96
CA PHE A 217 19.51 26.10 6.91
C PHE A 217 18.03 25.74 6.76
N PHE A 218 17.71 24.44 6.84
CA PHE A 218 16.33 23.99 6.82
C PHE A 218 15.53 24.50 8.03
N GLN A 219 16.13 24.45 9.22
CA GLN A 219 15.53 24.96 10.44
C GLN A 219 15.28 26.47 10.35
N CYS A 220 16.22 27.24 9.82
CA CYS A 220 16.04 28.68 9.57
C CYS A 220 14.91 28.96 8.57
N ALA A 221 14.77 28.16 7.52
CA ALA A 221 13.72 28.35 6.50
C ALA A 221 12.33 27.91 6.96
N SER A 222 12.24 26.86 7.78
CA SER A 222 10.96 26.26 8.18
C SER A 222 10.47 26.73 9.55
N ASN A 223 11.33 27.33 10.38
CA ASN A 223 11.09 27.59 11.80
C ASN A 223 10.69 26.32 12.59
N LEU A 224 11.08 25.14 12.10
CA LEU A 224 10.88 23.86 12.77
C LEU A 224 12.19 23.35 13.35
N THR A 225 12.10 22.59 14.44
CA THR A 225 13.27 21.86 14.94
C THR A 225 13.75 20.87 13.87
N LYS A 226 15.06 20.64 13.77
CA LYS A 226 15.59 19.57 12.89
C LYS A 226 15.36 18.18 13.50
N PRO A 227 15.27 17.12 12.67
CA PRO A 227 15.14 15.77 13.19
C PRO A 227 16.43 15.29 13.85
N ASN A 228 16.31 14.58 14.97
CA ASN A 228 17.47 14.06 15.71
C ASN A 228 17.98 12.70 15.19
N ASN A 229 17.08 11.89 14.64
CA ASN A 229 17.35 10.55 14.12
C ASN A 229 16.19 10.11 13.21
N ALA A 230 16.34 8.95 12.56
CA ALA A 230 15.30 8.42 11.67
C ALA A 230 13.95 8.13 12.39
N PRO A 231 13.91 7.49 13.58
CA PRO A 231 12.66 7.28 14.31
C PRO A 231 11.91 8.56 14.67
N HIS A 232 12.63 9.62 15.03
CA HIS A 232 12.04 10.93 15.31
C HIS A 232 11.44 11.52 14.03
N MET A 233 12.21 11.55 12.94
CA MET A 233 11.80 12.13 11.65
C MET A 233 10.49 11.54 11.11
N PHE A 234 10.33 10.22 11.19
CA PHE A 234 9.13 9.53 10.69
C PHE A 234 8.05 9.29 11.78
N GLY A 235 8.33 9.66 13.02
CA GLY A 235 7.47 9.44 14.18
C GLY A 235 6.93 10.74 14.76
N SER A 236 7.49 11.16 15.89
CA SER A 236 6.95 12.26 16.69
C SER A 236 7.33 13.66 16.23
N TRP A 237 8.23 13.81 15.25
CA TRP A 237 8.80 15.11 14.88
C TRP A 237 7.77 16.18 14.51
N LEU A 238 6.76 15.80 13.71
CA LEU A 238 5.78 16.74 13.17
C LEU A 238 4.40 16.62 13.84
N GLN A 239 4.36 16.05 15.05
CA GLN A 239 3.13 15.96 15.83
C GLN A 239 2.60 17.36 16.14
N GLY A 240 1.31 17.59 15.86
CA GLY A 240 0.64 18.88 16.03
C GLY A 240 0.51 19.72 14.77
N LEU A 241 1.21 19.41 13.68
CA LEU A 241 1.03 20.09 12.39
C LEU A 241 -0.14 19.49 11.58
N PRO A 242 -0.83 20.28 10.73
CA PRO A 242 -1.82 19.74 9.80
C PRO A 242 -1.19 18.72 8.83
N SER A 243 -1.94 17.69 8.45
CA SER A 243 -1.43 16.59 7.60
C SER A 243 -0.87 17.06 6.25
N THR A 244 -1.41 18.13 5.67
CA THR A 244 -0.87 18.76 4.45
C THR A 244 0.54 19.29 4.69
N TRP A 245 0.76 20.06 5.76
CA TRP A 245 2.07 20.60 6.13
C TRP A 245 3.07 19.50 6.48
N GLN A 246 2.64 18.46 7.20
CA GLN A 246 3.49 17.31 7.51
C GLN A 246 4.07 16.67 6.24
N ARG A 247 3.23 16.50 5.20
CA ARG A 247 3.66 15.92 3.92
C ARG A 247 4.67 16.79 3.18
N ILE A 248 4.47 18.11 3.19
CA ILE A 248 5.41 19.07 2.56
C ILE A 248 6.74 19.11 3.30
N VAL A 249 6.71 19.15 4.63
CA VAL A 249 7.93 19.13 5.45
C VAL A 249 8.70 17.83 5.25
N LEU A 250 8.00 16.68 5.22
CA LEU A 250 8.64 15.39 4.93
C LEU A 250 9.19 15.31 3.50
N LEU A 251 8.56 15.98 2.52
CA LEU A 251 9.10 16.09 1.17
C LEU A 251 10.44 16.85 1.17
N GLY A 252 10.50 17.98 1.86
CA GLY A 252 11.74 18.77 2.02
C GLY A 252 12.83 17.98 2.76
N ALA A 253 12.48 17.31 3.86
CA ALA A 253 13.37 16.44 4.60
C ALA A 253 13.93 15.30 3.74
N ALA A 254 13.07 14.64 2.95
CA ALA A 254 13.49 13.60 2.02
C ALA A 254 14.44 14.13 0.94
N ALA A 255 14.17 15.32 0.41
CA ALA A 255 15.03 15.95 -0.60
C ALA A 255 16.41 16.34 -0.04
N LEU A 256 16.47 16.80 1.21
CA LEU A 256 17.74 17.07 1.91
C LEU A 256 18.53 15.80 2.15
N CYS A 257 17.92 14.76 2.71
CA CYS A 257 18.57 13.46 2.90
C CYS A 257 19.08 12.90 1.56
N TRP A 258 18.26 12.96 0.51
CA TRP A 258 18.66 12.51 -0.82
C TRP A 258 19.86 13.31 -1.37
N SER A 259 19.88 14.62 -1.17
CA SER A 259 20.97 15.49 -1.62
C SER A 259 22.27 15.24 -0.85
N ILE A 260 22.19 15.04 0.48
CA ILE A 260 23.34 14.62 1.30
C ILE A 260 23.88 13.29 0.80
N TRP A 261 23.00 12.32 0.52
CA TRP A 261 23.39 11.00 0.03
C TRP A 261 24.08 11.06 -1.33
N LEU A 262 23.55 11.83 -2.28
CA LEU A 262 24.17 12.02 -3.59
C LEU A 262 25.54 12.68 -3.49
N CYS A 263 25.64 13.77 -2.73
CA CYS A 263 26.90 14.45 -2.45
C CYS A 263 27.93 13.50 -1.83
N ARG A 264 27.54 12.66 -0.86
CA ARG A 264 28.41 11.63 -0.29
C ARG A 264 28.87 10.63 -1.36
N ASN A 265 27.97 10.17 -2.23
CA ASN A 265 28.32 9.21 -3.27
C ASN A 265 29.28 9.78 -4.30
N ASP A 266 29.11 11.05 -4.67
CA ASP A 266 30.05 11.77 -5.54
C ASP A 266 31.46 11.86 -4.92
N LEU A 267 31.57 12.08 -3.61
CA LEU A 267 32.87 12.09 -2.92
C LEU A 267 33.49 10.68 -2.86
N VAL A 268 32.70 9.65 -2.58
CA VAL A 268 33.19 8.29 -2.33
C VAL A 268 33.49 7.54 -3.63
N PHE A 269 32.65 7.67 -4.66
CA PHE A 269 32.75 6.87 -5.89
C PHE A 269 33.31 7.66 -7.07
N GLU A 270 32.92 8.93 -7.23
CA GLU A 270 33.34 9.77 -8.37
C GLU A 270 34.60 10.60 -8.08
N LYS A 271 35.16 10.50 -6.86
CA LYS A 271 36.35 11.23 -6.38
C LYS A 271 36.28 12.74 -6.64
N LYS A 272 35.08 13.34 -6.63
CA LYS A 272 34.95 14.78 -6.79
C LYS A 272 35.59 15.51 -5.60
N ASN A 273 36.23 16.64 -5.87
CA ASN A 273 36.89 17.43 -4.84
C ASN A 273 35.88 18.36 -4.15
N GLY A 274 35.37 17.91 -3.00
CA GLY A 274 34.59 18.72 -2.08
C GLY A 274 33.09 18.74 -2.35
N CYS A 275 32.34 18.99 -1.28
CA CYS A 275 30.92 19.23 -1.32
C CYS A 275 30.60 20.29 -0.26
N SER A 276 29.93 21.38 -0.65
CA SER A 276 29.55 22.44 0.28
C SER A 276 28.10 22.24 0.76
N PRO A 277 27.75 22.69 1.98
CA PRO A 277 26.37 22.67 2.44
C PRO A 277 25.42 23.40 1.48
N LEU A 278 25.90 24.48 0.85
CA LEU A 278 25.13 25.26 -0.12
C LEU A 278 24.78 24.45 -1.37
N GLN A 279 25.72 23.67 -1.90
CA GLN A 279 25.47 22.76 -3.03
C GLN A 279 24.38 21.74 -2.69
N VAL A 280 24.41 21.19 -1.48
CA VAL A 280 23.39 20.25 -1.00
C VAL A 280 22.02 20.90 -0.90
N ILE A 281 21.94 22.14 -0.41
CA ILE A 281 20.67 22.87 -0.28
C ILE A 281 20.07 23.17 -1.65
N PHE A 282 20.86 23.66 -2.61
CA PHE A 282 20.34 23.91 -3.96
C PHE A 282 19.96 22.61 -4.69
N ALA A 283 20.69 21.51 -4.45
CA ALA A 283 20.26 20.20 -4.90
C ALA A 283 18.92 19.79 -4.27
N ALA A 284 18.73 20.04 -2.97
CA ALA A 284 17.47 19.75 -2.30
C ALA A 284 16.32 20.59 -2.85
N VAL A 285 16.54 21.89 -3.10
CA VAL A 285 15.58 22.78 -3.77
C VAL A 285 15.19 22.23 -5.14
N HIS A 286 16.17 21.76 -5.94
CA HIS A 286 15.90 21.12 -7.21
C HIS A 286 15.00 19.89 -7.04
N TRP A 287 15.33 18.99 -6.10
CA TRP A 287 14.54 17.78 -5.85
C TRP A 287 13.13 18.07 -5.35
N VAL A 288 12.95 19.06 -4.46
CA VAL A 288 11.60 19.48 -4.01
C VAL A 288 10.76 19.93 -5.21
N ARG A 289 11.32 20.74 -6.11
CA ARG A 289 10.63 21.19 -7.33
C ARG A 289 10.30 20.02 -8.26
N SER A 290 11.27 19.13 -8.49
CA SER A 290 11.08 17.95 -9.33
C SER A 290 10.10 16.93 -8.74
N TRP A 291 9.94 16.89 -7.41
CA TRP A 291 9.00 15.99 -6.74
C TRP A 291 7.65 16.66 -6.40
N ALA A 292 7.52 17.97 -6.60
CA ALA A 292 6.25 18.68 -6.41
C ALA A 292 5.15 18.10 -7.30
N ILE A 293 5.47 17.69 -8.53
CA ILE A 293 4.52 17.04 -9.45
C ILE A 293 3.95 15.71 -8.93
N LEU A 294 4.61 15.08 -7.96
CA LEU A 294 4.15 13.84 -7.33
C LEU A 294 3.16 14.11 -6.18
N GLN A 295 2.99 15.38 -5.78
CA GLN A 295 2.03 15.78 -4.77
C GLN A 295 0.65 16.01 -5.37
N ARG A 296 -0.37 16.01 -4.49
CA ARG A 296 -1.74 16.40 -4.86
C ARG A 296 -1.74 17.88 -5.31
N ALA A 297 -2.64 18.23 -6.23
CA ALA A 297 -2.71 19.55 -6.85
C ALA A 297 -2.73 20.71 -5.82
N ASP A 298 -3.47 20.56 -4.73
CA ASP A 298 -3.58 21.51 -3.61
C ASP A 298 -2.25 21.73 -2.84
N SER A 299 -1.32 20.79 -2.96
CA SER A 299 -0.05 20.77 -2.23
C SER A 299 1.15 21.12 -3.10
N GLN A 300 0.99 21.19 -4.43
CA GLN A 300 2.09 21.48 -5.36
C GLN A 300 2.61 22.89 -5.20
N ASP A 301 1.70 23.88 -5.10
CA ASP A 301 2.08 25.28 -4.89
C ASP A 301 2.79 25.49 -3.55
N MET A 302 2.35 24.79 -2.50
CA MET A 302 3.01 24.82 -1.19
C MET A 302 4.45 24.25 -1.26
N ALA A 303 4.65 23.16 -2.01
CA ALA A 303 5.99 22.59 -2.21
C ALA A 303 6.90 23.56 -2.98
N MET A 304 6.36 24.20 -4.02
CA MET A 304 7.09 25.20 -4.80
C MET A 304 7.48 26.41 -3.94
N GLU A 305 6.56 26.90 -3.12
CA GLU A 305 6.81 28.03 -2.22
C GLU A 305 7.83 27.68 -1.14
N ALA A 306 7.71 26.51 -0.50
CA ALA A 306 8.71 26.01 0.45
C ALA A 306 10.11 25.92 -0.19
N SER A 307 10.19 25.50 -1.47
CA SER A 307 11.46 25.46 -2.20
C SER A 307 12.06 26.84 -2.45
N ARG A 308 11.23 27.88 -2.63
CA ARG A 308 11.69 29.26 -2.81
C ARG A 308 12.22 29.83 -1.50
N LEU A 309 11.47 29.64 -0.41
CA LEU A 309 11.89 30.07 0.93
C LEU A 309 13.23 29.43 1.33
N LEU A 310 13.41 28.14 1.10
CA LEU A 310 14.68 27.46 1.38
C LEU A 310 15.84 28.02 0.55
N ALA A 311 15.61 28.32 -0.73
CA ALA A 311 16.62 28.92 -1.60
C ALA A 311 16.97 30.35 -1.15
N GLN A 312 15.97 31.14 -0.76
CA GLN A 312 16.15 32.51 -0.29
C GLN A 312 16.94 32.57 1.02
N VAL A 313 16.60 31.74 2.00
CA VAL A 313 17.36 31.67 3.26
C VAL A 313 18.81 31.26 3.01
N ALA A 314 19.05 30.32 2.08
CA ALA A 314 20.40 29.92 1.71
C ALA A 314 21.21 31.06 1.05
N THR A 315 20.57 31.87 0.20
CA THR A 315 21.23 33.05 -0.40
C THR A 315 21.48 34.15 0.61
N ASP A 316 20.51 34.40 1.49
CA ASP A 316 20.57 35.51 2.45
C ASP A 316 21.69 35.29 3.47
N ILE A 317 21.78 34.08 4.05
CA ILE A 317 22.84 33.70 4.99
C ILE A 317 24.23 33.86 4.34
N PHE A 318 24.38 33.43 3.08
CA PHE A 318 25.67 33.51 2.39
C PHE A 318 26.03 34.94 1.96
N SER A 319 25.03 35.76 1.61
CA SER A 319 25.27 37.17 1.32
C SER A 319 25.70 37.95 2.56
N TRP A 320 25.17 37.64 3.74
CA TRP A 320 25.56 38.26 5.00
C TRP A 320 27.04 37.99 5.36
N ASP A 321 27.53 36.77 5.15
CA ASP A 321 28.94 36.42 5.38
C ASP A 321 29.90 37.18 4.46
N THR A 322 29.45 37.68 3.30
CA THR A 322 30.28 38.51 2.41
C THR A 322 30.41 39.97 2.85
N TRP A 323 29.52 40.50 3.71
CA TRP A 323 29.59 41.88 4.22
C TRP A 323 30.47 42.05 5.46
N VAL A 324 30.84 40.96 6.15
CA VAL A 324 31.70 40.99 7.35
C VAL A 324 33.19 40.79 7.00
N ALA A 325 33.52 40.53 5.73
CA ALA A 325 34.88 40.25 5.25
C ALA A 325 35.50 41.37 4.39
N VAL A 326 35.03 42.62 4.53
CA VAL A 326 35.65 43.85 4.01
C VAL A 326 35.87 44.79 5.18
#